data_AF-A0A915LU62-F1
#
_entry.id   AF-A0A915LU62-F1
#
_cell.length_a   1.000
_cell.length_b   1.000
_cell.length_c   1.000
_cell.angle_alpha   90.00
_cell.angle_beta   90.00
_cell.angle_gamma   90.00
#
_symmetry.space_group_name_H-M   'P 1'
#
loop_
_entity.id
_entity.type
_entity.pdbx_description
1 polymer ?
#
loop_
_entity_poly.entity_id
_entity_poly.type
_entity_poly.pdbx_seq_one_letter_code
_entity_poly.pdbx_strand_id
1 'polypeptide(L)'
;MTSSDSEIDVVSAQEEEEKNEKTTRSRKRKSYSLSKKLEVIEYAKKNSKLAAAERYGIDRRCIINWARKEERRASGGKCVAEKGVNEVPVLSTGHERLRVTVMLTGRMDGYKCLPYVLLPRKRPDPTIVEMFK
;
A
#
# COMPACT_ATOMS: atom_id res chain seq x y z
N MET A 1 34.56 17.43 62.75
CA MET A 1 35.30 18.46 61.99
C MET A 1 36.00 17.76 60.84
N THR A 2 35.82 18.30 59.62
CA THR A 2 36.61 18.12 58.37
C THR A 2 36.62 16.71 57.74
N SER A 3 35.91 16.51 56.61
CA SER A 3 36.37 16.71 55.20
C SER A 3 37.14 15.48 54.69
N SER A 4 36.57 14.69 53.78
CA SER A 4 36.60 14.83 52.30
C SER A 4 37.93 14.40 51.69
N ASP A 5 37.90 13.28 50.95
CA ASP A 5 38.43 13.08 49.58
C ASP A 5 38.39 11.56 49.30
N SER A 6 37.36 11.07 48.57
CA SER A 6 37.25 10.96 47.12
C SER A 6 37.95 9.72 46.55
N GLU A 7 37.19 8.64 46.40
CA GLU A 7 37.39 7.71 45.29
C GLU A 7 36.14 7.74 44.41
N ILE A 8 36.39 8.10 43.15
CA ILE A 8 35.42 8.18 42.07
C ILE A 8 35.37 6.78 41.47
N ASP A 9 34.30 6.04 41.72
CA ASP A 9 33.99 4.87 40.90
C ASP A 9 33.31 5.35 39.61
N VAL A 10 34.13 5.43 38.56
CA VAL A 10 33.70 5.48 37.17
C VAL A 10 33.06 4.14 36.84
N VAL A 11 31.81 3.95 37.23
CA VAL A 11 31.01 2.81 36.75
C VAL A 11 30.48 3.20 35.38
N SER A 12 31.18 2.66 34.38
CA SER A 12 30.93 2.68 32.96
C SER A 12 29.46 2.82 32.57
N ALA A 13 29.15 3.95 31.91
CA ALA A 13 27.92 4.20 31.16
C ALA A 13 27.82 3.30 29.89
N GLN A 14 27.94 1.97 30.06
CA GLN A 14 28.05 1.02 28.94
C GLN A 14 26.93 -0.04 28.91
N GLU A 15 25.76 0.21 29.50
CA GLU A 15 24.62 -0.74 29.40
C GLU A 15 23.36 -0.19 28.71
N GLU A 16 23.31 1.08 28.30
CA GLU A 16 22.11 1.64 27.65
C GLU A 16 22.17 1.71 26.11
N GLU A 17 23.32 1.45 25.47
CA GLU A 17 23.46 1.62 24.00
C GLU A 17 23.21 0.35 23.16
N GLU A 18 23.15 -0.85 23.76
CA GLU A 18 23.12 -2.12 23.01
C GLU A 18 21.76 -2.48 22.37
N LYS A 19 20.74 -1.62 22.48
CA LYS A 19 19.43 -1.81 21.81
C LYS A 19 19.27 -1.05 20.50
N ASN A 20 20.23 -0.23 20.09
CA ASN A 20 20.11 0.59 18.88
C ASN A 20 20.78 -0.01 17.63
N GLU A 21 21.49 -1.13 17.75
CA GLU A 21 22.30 -1.69 16.64
C GLU A 21 21.66 -2.88 15.89
N LYS A 22 20.33 -2.98 15.90
CA LYS A 22 19.58 -4.02 15.14
C LYS A 22 18.71 -3.47 14.01
N THR A 23 18.86 -2.21 13.64
CA THR A 23 17.91 -1.48 12.78
C THR A 23 18.42 -1.13 11.38
N THR A 24 19.23 -1.96 10.72
CA THR A 24 19.46 -1.77 9.27
C THR A 24 19.51 -3.05 8.42
N ARG A 25 19.11 -4.21 8.95
CA ARG A 25 18.87 -5.38 8.07
C ARG A 25 17.50 -5.23 7.41
N SER A 26 17.50 -4.80 6.14
CA SER A 26 16.32 -4.73 5.27
C SER A 26 15.47 -6.00 5.39
N ARG A 27 14.36 -5.93 6.11
CA ARG A 27 13.46 -7.08 6.31
C ARG A 27 12.91 -7.53 4.96
N LYS A 28 13.19 -8.79 4.59
CA LYS A 28 12.61 -9.41 3.39
C LYS A 28 11.09 -9.37 3.50
N ARG A 29 10.42 -8.94 2.42
CA ARG A 29 8.95 -8.87 2.38
C ARG A 29 8.36 -10.28 2.50
N LYS A 30 7.40 -10.47 3.42
CA LYS A 30 6.65 -11.72 3.57
C LYS A 30 5.66 -11.86 2.42
N SER A 31 5.68 -13.00 1.72
CA SER A 31 4.63 -13.41 0.80
C SER A 31 3.64 -14.33 1.53
N TYR A 32 2.36 -14.27 1.14
CA TYR A 32 1.31 -15.09 1.73
C TYR A 32 0.51 -15.76 0.61
N SER A 33 0.22 -17.05 0.79
CA SER A 33 -0.62 -17.83 -0.12
C SER A 33 -2.07 -17.29 -0.16
N LEU A 34 -2.81 -17.62 -1.22
CA LEU A 34 -4.21 -17.17 -1.37
C LEU A 34 -5.12 -17.82 -0.31
N SER A 35 -4.97 -19.12 -0.08
CA SER A 35 -5.71 -19.86 0.94
C SER A 35 -5.55 -19.22 2.32
N LYS A 36 -4.31 -18.86 2.69
CA LYS A 36 -4.04 -18.22 3.97
C LYS A 36 -4.69 -16.85 4.09
N LYS A 37 -4.67 -16.03 3.02
CA LYS A 37 -5.33 -14.72 3.03
C LYS A 37 -6.83 -14.85 3.24
N LEU A 38 -7.47 -15.84 2.62
CA LEU A 38 -8.92 -16.07 2.75
C LEU A 38 -9.28 -16.51 4.17
N GLU A 39 -8.53 -17.44 4.74
CA GLU A 39 -8.72 -17.88 6.14
C GLU A 39 -8.65 -16.69 7.12
N VAL A 40 -7.63 -15.84 6.95
CA VAL A 40 -7.44 -14.66 7.81
C VAL A 40 -8.57 -13.63 7.64
N ILE A 41 -9.05 -13.43 6.41
CA ILE A 41 -10.18 -12.54 6.13
C ILE A 41 -11.47 -13.09 6.74
N GLU A 42 -11.74 -14.39 6.60
CA GLU A 42 -12.93 -15.02 7.16
C GLU A 42 -12.93 -14.90 8.69
N TYR A 43 -11.79 -15.16 9.32
CA TYR A 43 -11.63 -14.95 10.77
C TYR A 43 -11.82 -13.49 11.17
N ALA A 44 -11.28 -12.54 10.38
CA ALA A 44 -11.43 -11.11 10.64
C ALA A 44 -12.87 -10.60 10.45
N LYS A 45 -13.68 -11.25 9.60
CA LYS A 45 -15.12 -10.96 9.43
C LYS A 45 -15.95 -11.47 10.62
N LYS A 46 -15.62 -12.66 11.14
CA LYS A 46 -16.29 -13.25 12.31
C LYS A 46 -15.92 -12.54 13.62
N ASN A 47 -14.68 -12.06 13.71
CA ASN A 47 -14.14 -11.40 14.90
C ASN A 47 -13.82 -9.94 14.57
N SER A 48 -12.61 -9.50 14.90
CA SER A 48 -12.07 -8.19 14.57
C SER A 48 -10.75 -8.31 13.81
N LYS A 49 -10.40 -7.27 13.06
CA LYS A 49 -9.12 -7.19 12.33
C LYS A 49 -7.92 -7.17 13.27
N LEU A 50 -8.10 -6.69 14.51
CA LEU A 50 -7.07 -6.68 15.54
C LEU A 50 -6.82 -8.10 16.07
N ALA A 51 -7.89 -8.82 16.43
CA ALA A 51 -7.79 -10.21 16.87
C ALA A 51 -7.14 -11.10 15.80
N ALA A 52 -7.45 -10.87 14.53
CA ALA A 52 -6.80 -11.57 13.42
C ALA A 52 -5.29 -11.26 13.33
N ALA A 53 -4.88 -10.01 13.57
CA ALA A 53 -3.47 -9.63 13.55
C ALA A 53 -2.69 -10.34 14.66
N GLU A 54 -3.26 -10.40 15.87
CA GLU A 54 -2.66 -11.05 17.04
C GLU A 54 -2.55 -12.56 16.85
N ARG A 55 -3.61 -13.22 16.39
CA ARG A 55 -3.64 -14.68 16.19
C ARG A 55 -2.65 -15.15 15.13
N TYR A 56 -2.57 -14.44 14.01
CA TYR A 56 -1.79 -14.87 12.85
C TYR A 56 -0.39 -14.21 12.77
N GLY A 57 -0.06 -13.27 13.65
CA GLY A 57 1.22 -12.54 13.62
C GLY A 57 1.42 -11.74 12.33
N ILE A 58 0.31 -11.28 11.74
CA ILE A 58 0.29 -10.50 10.49
C ILE A 58 -0.04 -9.08 10.86
N ASP A 59 0.69 -8.13 10.27
CA ASP A 59 0.41 -6.72 10.50
C ASP A 59 -1.04 -6.36 10.15
N ARG A 60 -1.71 -5.63 11.04
CA ARG A 60 -3.11 -5.25 10.90
C ARG A 60 -3.38 -4.51 9.58
N ARG A 61 -2.42 -3.72 9.07
CA ARG A 61 -2.53 -3.01 7.80
C ARG A 61 -2.59 -3.97 6.61
N CYS A 62 -1.87 -5.09 6.65
CA CYS A 62 -1.95 -6.13 5.62
C CYS A 62 -3.36 -6.71 5.54
N ILE A 63 -3.96 -7.03 6.68
CA ILE A 63 -5.32 -7.58 6.76
C ILE A 63 -6.36 -6.58 6.23
N ILE A 64 -6.23 -5.29 6.61
CA ILE A 64 -7.08 -4.21 6.08
C ILE A 64 -6.96 -4.12 4.55
N ASN A 65 -5.74 -4.14 4.03
CA ASN A 65 -5.49 -4.06 2.60
C ASN A 65 -6.04 -5.29 1.86
N TRP A 66 -5.98 -6.48 2.46
CA TRP A 66 -6.54 -7.69 1.86
C TRP A 66 -8.07 -7.66 1.83
N ALA A 67 -8.72 -7.21 2.90
CA ALA A 67 -10.17 -7.03 2.94
C ALA A 67 -10.64 -6.01 1.89
N ARG A 68 -9.98 -4.85 1.78
CA ARG A 68 -10.26 -3.86 0.72
C ARG A 68 -10.07 -4.45 -0.68
N LYS A 69 -9.06 -5.30 -0.87
CA LYS A 69 -8.77 -5.93 -2.16
C LYS A 69 -9.80 -7.00 -2.52
N GLU A 70 -10.34 -7.71 -1.54
CA GLU A 70 -11.46 -8.64 -1.70
C GLU A 70 -12.74 -7.88 -2.09
N GLU A 71 -13.06 -6.80 -1.38
CA GLU A 71 -14.22 -5.96 -1.67
C GLU A 71 -14.12 -5.32 -3.06
N ARG A 72 -12.96 -4.77 -3.44
CA ARG A 72 -12.71 -4.26 -4.80
C ARG A 72 -12.84 -5.35 -5.88
N ARG A 73 -12.53 -6.61 -5.55
CA ARG A 73 -12.76 -7.74 -6.47
C ARG A 73 -14.24 -8.06 -6.58
N ALA A 74 -14.99 -7.94 -5.49
CA ALA A 74 -16.44 -8.14 -5.47
C ALA A 74 -17.19 -7.00 -6.18
N SER A 75 -16.80 -5.74 -5.96
CA SER A 75 -17.44 -4.53 -6.50
C SER A 75 -17.01 -4.15 -7.93
N GLY A 76 -16.16 -4.96 -8.58
CA GLY A 76 -15.99 -4.86 -10.03
C GLY A 76 -14.73 -4.19 -10.54
N GLY A 77 -13.56 -4.52 -9.98
CA GLY A 77 -12.30 -4.50 -10.73
C GLY A 77 -12.07 -5.81 -11.50
N LYS A 78 -13.06 -6.29 -12.25
CA LYS A 78 -12.94 -7.51 -13.07
C LYS A 78 -12.25 -7.10 -14.36
N CYS A 79 -10.95 -7.36 -14.53
CA CYS A 79 -10.30 -7.19 -15.84
C CYS A 79 -10.81 -8.21 -16.88
N VAL A 80 -11.47 -9.26 -16.42
CA VAL A 80 -11.87 -10.42 -17.21
C VAL A 80 -13.26 -10.83 -16.72
N ALA A 81 -14.22 -10.97 -17.64
CA ALA A 81 -15.60 -11.29 -17.30
C ALA A 81 -15.73 -12.66 -16.62
N GLU A 82 -15.04 -13.68 -17.17
CA GLU A 82 -15.12 -15.08 -16.72
C GLU A 82 -13.75 -15.76 -16.83
N LYS A 83 -13.38 -16.66 -15.92
CA LYS A 83 -12.11 -17.42 -16.03
C LYS A 83 -12.41 -18.85 -16.41
N GLY A 84 -11.72 -19.39 -17.43
CA GLY A 84 -11.83 -20.80 -17.85
C GLY A 84 -12.63 -21.03 -19.13
N VAL A 85 -12.97 -19.97 -19.86
CA VAL A 85 -13.58 -20.05 -21.20
C VAL A 85 -12.48 -19.85 -22.24
N ASN A 86 -12.58 -20.54 -23.39
CA ASN A 86 -11.59 -20.45 -24.48
C ASN A 86 -11.43 -19.02 -25.02
N GLU A 87 -12.50 -18.22 -25.00
CA GLU A 87 -12.47 -16.80 -25.30
C GLU A 87 -13.15 -16.02 -24.18
N VAL A 88 -12.53 -14.91 -23.76
CA VAL A 88 -13.10 -14.03 -22.73
C VAL A 88 -12.94 -12.57 -23.11
N PRO A 89 -14.03 -11.77 -23.10
CA PRO A 89 -13.92 -10.34 -23.27
C PRO A 89 -13.20 -9.71 -22.08
N VAL A 90 -12.10 -9.00 -22.37
CA VAL A 90 -11.38 -8.18 -21.39
C VAL A 90 -12.26 -6.96 -21.09
N LEU A 91 -12.71 -6.86 -19.84
CA LEU A 91 -13.42 -5.69 -19.35
C LEU A 91 -12.38 -4.58 -19.10
N SER A 92 -12.02 -3.87 -20.16
CA SER A 92 -11.09 -2.74 -20.09
C SER A 92 -11.70 -1.62 -19.25
N THR A 93 -10.89 -0.97 -18.42
CA THR A 93 -11.35 0.15 -17.56
C THR A 93 -11.53 1.46 -18.33
N GLY A 94 -11.58 1.39 -19.66
CA GLY A 94 -11.67 2.54 -20.58
C GLY A 94 -10.37 3.32 -20.73
N HIS A 95 -9.48 3.29 -19.73
CA HIS A 95 -8.22 4.04 -19.72
C HIS A 95 -7.26 3.64 -20.84
N GLU A 96 -7.23 2.36 -21.21
CA GLU A 96 -6.44 1.86 -22.35
C GLU A 96 -6.92 2.37 -23.72
N ARG A 97 -8.14 2.94 -23.79
CA ARG A 97 -8.68 3.56 -25.02
C ARG A 97 -8.63 5.09 -24.96
N LEU A 98 -8.29 5.67 -23.82
CA LEU A 98 -8.11 7.12 -23.67
C LEU A 98 -6.76 7.50 -24.29
N ARG A 99 -6.83 8.22 -25.41
CA ARG A 99 -5.65 8.86 -26.02
C ARG A 99 -5.26 10.06 -25.17
N VAL A 100 -4.28 9.87 -24.31
CA VAL A 100 -3.69 10.94 -23.50
C VAL A 100 -2.47 11.49 -24.21
N THR A 101 -2.40 12.81 -24.36
CA THR A 101 -1.23 13.45 -24.98
C THR A 101 -0.28 13.87 -23.86
N VAL A 102 0.95 13.39 -23.90
CA VAL A 102 1.99 13.79 -22.95
C VAL A 102 2.95 14.74 -23.66
N MET A 103 2.95 16.01 -23.25
CA MET A 103 3.94 16.99 -23.70
C MET A 103 5.21 16.83 -22.87
N LEU A 104 6.28 16.35 -23.52
CA LEU A 104 7.62 16.31 -22.97
C LEU A 104 8.32 17.61 -23.34
N THR A 105 8.73 18.40 -22.36
CA THR A 105 9.55 19.61 -22.59
C THR A 105 10.94 19.38 -22.00
N GLY A 106 11.96 19.74 -22.78
CA GLY A 106 13.36 19.73 -22.35
C GLY A 106 13.90 21.15 -22.33
N ARG A 107 14.70 21.50 -21.31
CA ARG A 107 15.50 22.73 -21.32
C ARG A 107 16.78 22.54 -22.12
N MET A 108 17.36 23.65 -22.59
CA MET A 108 18.66 23.68 -23.26
C MET A 108 19.76 22.99 -22.44
N ASP A 109 19.64 23.04 -21.12
CA ASP A 109 20.55 22.43 -20.13
C ASP A 109 20.47 20.88 -20.06
N GLY A 110 19.65 20.24 -20.89
CA GLY A 110 19.43 18.79 -20.87
C GLY A 110 18.48 18.30 -19.76
N TYR A 111 18.01 19.20 -18.91
CA TYR A 111 17.03 18.86 -17.87
C TYR A 111 15.65 18.60 -18.48
N LYS A 112 15.06 17.45 -18.18
CA LYS A 112 13.68 17.11 -18.56
C LYS A 112 12.72 17.77 -17.58
N CYS A 113 11.87 18.64 -18.08
CA CYS A 113 10.80 19.22 -17.29
C CYS A 113 9.76 18.15 -16.93
N LEU A 114 8.96 18.43 -15.89
CA LEU A 114 7.84 17.57 -15.54
C LEU A 114 6.90 17.46 -16.75
N PRO A 115 6.52 16.23 -17.15
CA PRO A 115 5.68 16.03 -18.32
C PRO A 115 4.29 16.64 -18.10
N TYR A 116 3.79 17.38 -19.08
CA TYR A 116 2.42 17.88 -19.07
C TYR A 116 1.48 16.83 -19.66
N VAL A 117 0.54 16.35 -18.85
CA VAL A 117 -0.47 15.40 -19.27
C VAL A 117 -1.70 16.17 -19.76
N LEU A 118 -1.86 16.28 -21.08
CA LEU A 118 -3.05 16.83 -21.69
C LEU A 118 -4.13 15.75 -21.77
N LEU A 119 -5.09 15.85 -20.86
CA LEU A 119 -6.31 15.06 -20.91
C LEU A 119 -7.29 15.72 -21.88
N PRO A 120 -7.86 14.97 -22.84
CA PRO A 120 -8.89 15.53 -23.72
C PRO A 120 -10.07 16.00 -22.86
N ARG A 121 -10.45 17.27 -23.02
CA ARG A 121 -11.59 17.87 -22.31
C ARG A 121 -12.88 17.27 -22.84
N LYS A 122 -13.37 16.22 -22.18
CA LYS A 122 -14.68 15.63 -22.46
C LYS A 122 -15.76 16.50 -21.84
N ARG A 123 -16.77 16.89 -22.61
CA ARG A 123 -17.96 17.56 -22.04
C ARG A 123 -18.62 16.59 -21.05
N PRO A 124 -19.07 17.07 -19.88
CA PRO A 124 -19.84 16.22 -18.98
C PRO A 124 -21.11 15.76 -19.69
N ASP A 125 -21.51 14.52 -19.46
CA ASP A 125 -22.73 13.99 -20.04
C ASP A 125 -23.93 14.71 -19.39
N PRO A 126 -24.82 15.32 -20.19
CA PRO A 126 -25.97 16.05 -19.66
C PRO A 126 -26.85 15.18 -18.75
N THR A 127 -26.97 13.88 -19.04
CA THR A 127 -27.78 12.95 -18.23
C THR A 127 -27.21 12.76 -16.82
N ILE A 128 -25.88 12.70 -16.70
CA ILE A 128 -25.19 12.58 -15.41
C ILE A 128 -25.31 13.91 -14.63
N VAL A 129 -25.19 15.05 -15.32
CA VAL A 129 -25.32 16.36 -14.69
C VAL A 129 -26.72 16.58 -14.12
N GLU A 130 -27.77 16.11 -14.79
CA GLU A 130 -29.15 16.18 -14.29
C GLU A 130 -29.40 15.23 -13.12
N MET A 131 -28.87 14.01 -13.17
CA MET A 131 -29.07 13.00 -12.14
C MET A 131 -28.42 13.34 -10.79
N PHE A 132 -27.36 14.15 -10.80
CA PHE A 132 -26.64 14.60 -9.59
C PHE A 132 -26.80 16.10 -9.32
N LYS A 133 -27.84 16.72 -9.88
CA LYS A 133 -28.15 18.14 -9.68
C LYS A 133 -28.88 18.42 -8.37
#